data_AF-A0A958KAX7-F1
#
_entry.id   AF-A0A958KAX7-F1
#
_cell.length_a   1.000
_cell.length_b   1.000
_cell.length_c   1.000
_cell.angle_alpha   90.00
_cell.angle_beta   90.00
_cell.angle_gamma   90.00
#
_symmetry.space_group_name_H-M   'P 1'
#
loop_
_entity.id
_entity.type
_entity.pdbx_description
1 polymer ?
#
loop_
_entity_poly.entity_id
_entity_poly.type
_entity_poly.pdbx_seq_one_letter_code
_entity_poly.pdbx_strand_id
1 'polypeptide(L)'
;MIPTMTLNRFVQQKEKAHPGATGELSELLSSIALGIKLISNLVQTAAFKGLHGYTGSVNVQGEHTQKLDEQSNEVLTEILGSLGHFGLLVSEETDNVIPTSAKKDQSKYVVAFDPLDGSSNLGVNVSVGT
;
A
#
# COMPACT_ATOMS: atom_id res chain seq x y z
N MET A 1 9.54 -29.62 -7.58
CA MET A 1 8.09 -29.32 -7.74
C MET A 1 7.93 -27.84 -7.41
N ILE A 2 7.35 -27.03 -8.31
CA ILE A 2 7.10 -25.61 -8.03
C ILE A 2 5.95 -25.54 -7.02
N PRO A 3 6.11 -24.88 -5.86
CA PRO A 3 5.02 -24.72 -4.91
C PRO A 3 3.86 -23.95 -5.56
N THR A 4 2.66 -24.54 -5.56
CA THR A 4 1.45 -23.97 -6.18
C THR A 4 0.59 -23.18 -5.20
N MET A 5 1.06 -23.02 -3.95
CA MET A 5 0.37 -22.23 -2.94
C MET A 5 0.59 -20.74 -3.19
N THR A 6 -0.47 -20.02 -3.55
CA THR A 6 -0.46 -18.56 -3.66
C THR A 6 -0.84 -17.92 -2.33
N LEU A 7 -0.50 -16.65 -2.13
CA LEU A 7 -0.94 -15.88 -0.96
C LEU A 7 -2.47 -15.88 -0.83
N ASN A 8 -3.21 -15.61 -1.91
CA ASN A 8 -4.67 -15.63 -1.88
C ASN A 8 -5.22 -17.00 -1.46
N ARG A 9 -4.64 -18.09 -1.97
CA ARG A 9 -5.06 -19.44 -1.57
C ARG A 9 -4.77 -19.70 -0.09
N PHE A 10 -3.61 -19.28 0.40
CA PHE A 10 -3.25 -19.40 1.81
C PHE A 10 -4.21 -18.61 2.71
N VAL A 11 -4.50 -17.34 2.37
CA VAL A 11 -5.42 -16.46 3.10
C VAL A 11 -6.82 -17.06 3.14
N GLN A 12 -7.37 -17.50 2.00
CA GLN A 12 -8.68 -18.15 1.93
C GLN A 12 -8.76 -19.46 2.74
N GLN A 13 -7.69 -20.26 2.75
CA GLN A 13 -7.63 -21.46 3.59
C GLN A 13 -7.64 -21.11 5.09
N LYS A 14 -6.96 -20.04 5.48
CA LYS A 14 -6.96 -19.56 6.87
C LYS A 14 -8.32 -18.99 7.27
N GLU A 15 -8.97 -18.22 6.41
CA GLU A 15 -10.33 -17.72 6.66
C GLU A 15 -11.31 -18.87 6.94
N LYS A 16 -11.35 -19.89 6.06
CA LYS A 16 -12.24 -21.04 6.22
C LYS A 16 -12.00 -21.84 7.50
N ALA A 17 -10.79 -21.79 8.05
CA ALA A 17 -10.44 -22.46 9.30
C ALA A 17 -10.97 -21.71 10.55
N HIS A 18 -11.50 -20.49 10.41
CA HIS A 18 -12.00 -19.66 11.50
C HIS A 18 -13.51 -19.37 11.30
N PRO A 19 -14.42 -20.09 11.99
CA PRO A 19 -15.87 -19.96 11.78
C PRO A 19 -16.46 -18.57 12.03
N GLY A 20 -15.76 -17.70 12.77
CA GLY A 20 -16.16 -16.31 13.03
C GLY A 20 -15.56 -15.28 12.06
N ALA A 21 -14.77 -15.72 11.07
CA ALA A 21 -14.17 -14.81 10.11
C ALA A 21 -15.23 -14.22 9.16
N THR A 22 -15.21 -12.91 9.01
CA THR A 22 -16.14 -12.16 8.15
C THR A 22 -15.66 -12.06 6.69
N GLY A 23 -14.39 -12.42 6.42
CA GLY A 23 -13.73 -12.22 5.13
C GLY A 23 -13.10 -10.83 4.96
N GLU A 24 -13.44 -9.84 5.81
CA GLU A 24 -12.93 -8.46 5.70
C GLU A 24 -11.40 -8.39 5.85
N LEU A 25 -10.80 -9.19 6.75
CA LEU A 25 -9.34 -9.26 6.86
C LEU A 25 -8.69 -9.90 5.62
N SER A 26 -9.35 -10.90 5.03
CA SER A 26 -8.84 -11.56 3.82
C SER A 26 -8.86 -10.62 2.62
N GLU A 27 -9.89 -9.80 2.51
CA GLU A 27 -10.00 -8.76 1.50
C GLU A 27 -8.93 -7.67 1.70
N LEU A 28 -8.67 -7.26 2.95
CA LEU A 28 -7.57 -6.36 3.30
C LEU A 28 -6.23 -6.90 2.83
N LEU A 29 -5.89 -8.14 3.20
CA LEU A 29 -4.62 -8.75 2.82
C LEU A 29 -4.49 -8.92 1.29
N SER A 30 -5.59 -9.24 0.62
CA SER A 30 -5.62 -9.36 -0.85
C SER A 30 -5.38 -8.01 -1.53
N SER A 31 -5.89 -6.93 -0.94
CA SER A 31 -5.79 -5.57 -1.47
C SER A 31 -4.40 -4.97 -1.23
N ILE A 32 -3.83 -5.19 -0.03
CA ILE A 32 -2.42 -4.88 0.23
C ILE A 32 -1.53 -5.62 -0.78
N ALA A 33 -1.77 -6.91 -1.01
CA ALA A 33 -1.00 -7.69 -1.99
C ALA A 33 -1.15 -7.18 -3.44
N LEU A 34 -2.29 -6.56 -3.78
CA LEU A 34 -2.45 -5.88 -5.07
C LEU A 34 -1.65 -4.58 -5.12
N GLY A 35 -1.76 -3.74 -4.09
CA GLY A 35 -1.01 -2.49 -3.98
C GLY A 35 0.50 -2.71 -4.08
N ILE A 36 1.04 -3.69 -3.36
CA ILE A 36 2.47 -4.07 -3.42
C ILE A 36 2.88 -4.48 -4.83
N LYS A 37 2.04 -5.20 -5.59
CA LYS A 37 2.36 -5.57 -6.99
C LYS A 37 2.41 -4.36 -7.91
N LEU A 38 1.51 -3.39 -7.71
CA LEU A 38 1.50 -2.14 -8.48
C LEU A 38 2.72 -1.28 -8.14
N ILE A 39 3.04 -1.10 -6.86
CA ILE A 39 4.26 -0.39 -6.42
C ILE A 39 5.50 -1.08 -6.97
N SER A 40 5.58 -2.41 -6.88
CA SER A 40 6.70 -3.17 -7.44
C SER A 40 6.84 -2.93 -8.95
N ASN A 41 5.73 -2.84 -9.70
CA ASN A 41 5.78 -2.47 -11.11
C ASN A 41 6.22 -1.02 -11.33
N LEU A 42 5.74 -0.07 -10.51
CA LEU A 42 6.15 1.33 -10.57
C LEU A 42 7.66 1.47 -10.36
N VAL A 43 8.22 0.85 -9.32
CA VAL A 43 9.66 0.83 -9.04
C VAL A 43 10.44 0.23 -10.22
N GLN A 44 10.01 -0.92 -10.75
CA GLN A 44 10.69 -1.58 -11.88
C GLN A 44 10.62 -0.77 -13.19
N THR A 45 9.58 0.05 -13.37
CA THR A 45 9.35 0.81 -14.62
C THR A 45 9.65 2.30 -14.51
N ALA A 46 10.10 2.76 -13.34
CA ALA A 46 10.30 4.16 -13.01
C ALA A 46 11.20 4.91 -14.00
N ALA A 47 12.24 4.25 -14.52
CA ALA A 47 13.20 4.86 -15.45
C ALA A 47 12.55 5.20 -16.79
N PHE A 48 11.73 4.27 -17.30
CA PHE A 48 11.05 4.42 -18.57
C PHE A 48 9.89 5.43 -18.49
N LYS A 49 9.29 5.58 -17.31
CA LYS A 49 8.18 6.50 -17.07
C LYS A 49 8.62 7.92 -16.69
N GLY A 50 9.93 8.17 -16.58
CA GLY A 50 10.44 9.47 -16.11
C GLY A 50 10.06 9.79 -14.66
N LEU A 51 9.80 8.75 -13.87
CA LEU A 51 9.46 8.85 -12.44
C LEU A 51 10.70 8.93 -11.55
N HIS A 52 11.91 8.75 -12.09
CA HIS A 52 13.13 9.04 -11.35
C HIS A 52 13.29 10.55 -11.13
N GLY A 53 13.52 10.94 -9.88
CA GLY A 53 13.75 12.31 -9.46
C GLY A 53 12.64 12.87 -8.56
N TYR A 54 12.85 14.11 -8.15
CA TYR A 54 11.99 14.80 -7.20
C TYR A 54 10.77 15.42 -7.88
N THR A 55 9.64 15.49 -7.16
CA THR A 55 8.41 16.16 -7.60
C THR A 55 8.59 17.68 -7.68
N GLY A 56 9.65 18.21 -7.07
CA GLY A 56 9.86 19.65 -6.83
C GLY A 56 9.18 20.15 -5.56
N SER A 57 8.39 19.30 -4.90
CA SER A 57 7.77 19.55 -3.60
C SER A 57 8.72 19.15 -2.46
N VAL A 58 8.47 19.73 -1.29
CA VAL A 58 9.12 19.36 -0.03
C VAL A 58 8.04 18.77 0.86
N ASN A 59 8.26 17.56 1.36
CA ASN A 59 7.33 16.88 2.26
C ASN A 59 7.31 17.54 3.65
N VAL A 60 6.43 17.04 4.50
CA VAL A 60 6.14 17.57 5.85
C VAL A 60 7.32 17.38 6.82
N GLN A 61 8.31 16.59 6.41
CA GLN A 61 9.55 16.32 7.14
C GLN A 61 10.73 17.19 6.63
N GLY A 62 10.50 18.03 5.61
CA GLY A 62 11.51 18.91 5.03
C GLY A 62 12.39 18.25 3.96
N GLU A 63 12.02 17.07 3.47
CA GLU A 63 12.73 16.34 2.43
C GLU A 63 12.10 16.56 1.05
N HIS A 64 12.91 16.51 -0.01
CA HIS A 64 12.36 16.56 -1.36
C HIS A 64 11.59 15.27 -1.64
N THR A 65 10.29 15.36 -1.87
CA THR A 65 9.44 14.20 -2.17
C THR A 65 9.87 13.60 -3.50
N GLN A 66 10.14 12.29 -3.53
CA GLN A 66 10.37 11.62 -4.81
C GLN A 66 9.04 11.35 -5.48
N LYS A 67 9.00 11.42 -6.81
CA LYS A 67 7.77 11.14 -7.56
C LYS A 67 7.22 9.74 -7.29
N LEU A 68 8.10 8.80 -6.96
CA LEU A 68 7.69 7.45 -6.59
C LEU A 68 6.99 7.37 -5.24
N ASP A 69 7.33 8.23 -4.29
CA ASP A 69 6.72 8.23 -2.96
C ASP A 69 5.25 8.66 -3.08
N GLU A 70 5.01 9.78 -3.78
CA GLU A 70 3.67 10.28 -4.07
C GLU A 70 2.82 9.25 -4.84
N GLN A 71 3.39 8.62 -5.88
CA GLN A 71 2.69 7.61 -6.66
C GLN A 71 2.40 6.33 -5.86
N SER A 72 3.32 5.90 -4.99
CA SER A 72 3.12 4.73 -4.14
C SER A 72 2.05 5.00 -3.07
N ASN A 73 2.04 6.21 -2.53
CA ASN A 73 1.01 6.68 -1.61
C ASN A 73 -0.38 6.71 -2.26
N GLU A 74 -0.49 7.25 -3.48
CA GLU A 74 -1.73 7.25 -4.25
C GLU A 74 -2.26 5.83 -4.47
N VAL A 75 -1.40 4.90 -4.89
CA VAL A 75 -1.77 3.49 -5.12
C VAL A 75 -2.38 2.85 -3.87
N LEU A 76 -1.72 2.97 -2.71
CA LEU A 76 -2.23 2.35 -1.47
C LEU A 76 -3.49 3.07 -0.97
N THR A 77 -3.52 4.39 -1.06
CA THR A 77 -4.68 5.19 -0.64
C THR A 77 -5.91 4.87 -1.46
N GLU A 78 -5.79 4.73 -2.78
CA GLU A 78 -6.92 4.44 -3.65
C GLU A 78 -7.42 2.99 -3.48
N ILE A 79 -6.50 2.02 -3.46
CA ILE A 79 -6.86 0.61 -3.26
C ILE A 79 -7.51 0.39 -1.91
N LEU A 80 -6.90 0.91 -0.83
CA LEU A 80 -7.43 0.70 0.50
C LEU A 80 -8.67 1.58 0.74
N GLY A 81 -8.66 2.85 0.35
CA GLY A 81 -9.77 3.78 0.57
C GLY A 81 -11.06 3.42 -0.15
N SER A 82 -10.96 2.69 -1.27
CA SER A 82 -12.11 2.18 -2.02
C SER A 82 -12.86 1.03 -1.33
N LEU A 83 -12.26 0.41 -0.31
CA LEU A 83 -12.89 -0.68 0.43
C LEU A 83 -13.77 -0.12 1.56
N GLY A 84 -15.07 -0.45 1.52
CA GLY A 84 -16.09 0.06 2.44
C GLY A 84 -16.01 -0.46 3.89
N HIS A 85 -14.90 -1.08 4.29
CA HIS A 85 -14.73 -1.73 5.61
C HIS A 85 -13.61 -1.14 6.48
N PHE A 86 -12.83 -0.18 5.99
CA PHE A 86 -11.72 0.44 6.75
C PHE A 86 -12.13 1.77 7.32
N GLY A 87 -11.70 2.09 8.54
CA GLY A 87 -12.17 3.30 9.22
C GLY A 87 -11.33 4.50 8.88
N LEU A 88 -10.02 4.28 8.78
CA LEU A 88 -9.00 5.31 8.67
C LEU A 88 -7.74 4.71 8.03
N LEU A 89 -7.06 5.50 7.20
CA LEU A 89 -5.71 5.20 6.73
C LEU A 89 -4.73 6.25 7.27
N VAL A 90 -3.52 5.82 7.60
CA VAL A 90 -2.42 6.69 8.02
C VAL A 90 -1.23 6.39 7.12
N SER A 91 -0.75 7.40 6.41
CA SER A 91 0.42 7.30 5.54
C SER A 91 1.55 8.14 6.08
N GLU A 92 2.78 7.67 5.92
CA GLU A 92 4.01 8.43 6.20
C GLU A 92 4.09 9.71 5.33
N GLU A 93 3.50 9.68 4.13
CA GLU A 93 3.51 10.79 3.16
C GLU A 93 2.41 11.86 3.38
N THR A 94 1.56 11.73 4.42
CA THR A 94 0.45 12.67 4.66
C THR A 94 0.31 13.06 6.13
N ASP A 95 0.18 14.36 6.42
CA ASP A 95 -0.02 14.86 7.79
C ASP A 95 -1.33 14.43 8.44
N ASN A 96 -2.38 14.30 7.62
CA ASN A 96 -3.74 14.08 8.10
C ASN A 96 -4.16 12.64 7.85
N VAL A 97 -4.96 12.11 8.77
CA VAL A 97 -5.60 10.81 8.59
C VAL A 97 -6.50 10.84 7.36
N ILE A 98 -6.34 9.84 6.49
CA ILE A 98 -7.08 9.76 5.24
C ILE A 98 -8.42 9.06 5.51
N PRO A 99 -9.56 9.74 5.29
CA PRO A 99 -10.87 9.13 5.43
C PRO A 99 -11.13 8.16 4.28
N THR A 100 -11.85 7.10 4.58
CA THR A 100 -12.26 6.07 3.60
C THR A 100 -13.74 6.25 3.26
N SER A 101 -14.22 5.44 2.32
CA SER A 101 -15.64 5.35 2.00
C SER A 101 -16.50 4.65 3.07
N ALA A 102 -15.88 4.04 4.11
CA ALA A 102 -16.61 3.31 5.13
C ALA A 102 -17.33 4.26 6.11
N LYS A 103 -18.49 3.83 6.61
CA LYS A 103 -19.13 4.53 7.72
C LYS A 103 -18.37 4.25 9.01
N LYS A 104 -18.16 5.29 9.84
CA LYS A 104 -17.37 5.22 11.10
C LYS A 104 -17.83 4.13 12.07
N ASP A 105 -19.10 3.73 12.02
CA ASP A 105 -19.74 2.70 12.85
C ASP A 105 -19.63 1.28 12.26
N GLN A 106 -19.10 1.14 11.05
CA GLN A 106 -19.03 -0.13 10.31
C GLN A 106 -17.60 -0.58 10.01
N SER A 107 -16.60 0.26 10.31
CA SER A 107 -15.20 -0.05 10.10
C SER A 107 -14.56 -0.79 11.28
N LYS A 108 -13.80 -1.85 10.99
CA LYS A 108 -13.10 -2.66 12.01
C LYS A 108 -11.58 -2.52 12.00
N TYR A 109 -11.02 -1.93 10.95
CA TYR A 109 -9.58 -1.84 10.75
C TYR A 109 -9.13 -0.40 10.51
N VAL A 110 -7.95 -0.10 11.04
CA VAL A 110 -7.13 1.07 10.71
C VAL A 110 -5.87 0.54 10.06
N VAL A 111 -5.43 1.14 8.97
CA VAL A 111 -4.20 0.73 8.26
C VAL A 111 -3.21 1.89 8.33
N ALA A 112 -2.05 1.63 8.93
CA ALA A 112 -0.91 2.54 8.89
C ALA A 112 0.14 1.93 7.96
N PHE A 113 0.71 2.73 7.06
CA PHE A 113 1.68 2.27 6.08
C PHE A 113 2.74 3.33 5.77
N ASP A 114 3.93 2.86 5.44
CA ASP A 114 4.94 3.60 4.69
C ASP A 114 4.83 3.13 3.23
N PRO A 115 4.42 4.00 2.29
CA PRO A 115 4.17 3.57 0.93
C PRO A 115 5.43 3.16 0.17
N LEU A 116 6.59 3.71 0.53
CA LEU A 116 7.86 3.39 -0.12
C LEU A 116 9.07 3.68 0.81
N ASP A 117 9.38 2.71 1.67
CA ASP A 117 10.54 2.79 2.54
C ASP A 117 11.85 2.75 1.73
N GLY A 118 12.77 3.60 2.14
CA GLY A 118 14.10 3.69 1.54
C GLY A 118 14.09 4.30 0.14
N SER A 119 13.12 5.13 -0.23
CA SER A 119 13.07 5.76 -1.55
C SER A 119 14.37 6.48 -1.95
N SER A 120 15.12 7.01 -0.98
CA SER A 120 16.47 7.59 -1.18
C SER A 120 17.47 6.63 -1.88
N ASN A 121 17.24 5.33 -1.79
CA ASN A 121 18.04 4.28 -2.40
C ASN A 121 17.74 4.02 -3.89
N LEU A 122 16.66 4.61 -4.44
CA LEU A 122 16.25 4.38 -5.83
C LEU A 122 17.34 4.77 -6.83
N GLY A 123 18.06 5.87 -6.57
CA GLY A 123 19.14 6.36 -7.45
C GLY A 123 20.38 5.47 -7.51
N VAL A 124 20.54 4.54 -6.56
CA VAL A 124 21.68 3.62 -6.47
C VAL A 124 21.28 2.15 -6.62
N ASN A 125 20.02 1.89 -7.01
CA ASN A 125 19.48 0.56 -7.25
C ASN A 125 19.66 -0.40 -6.05
N VAL A 126 19.52 0.14 -4.84
CA VAL A 126 19.48 -0.62 -3.59
C VAL A 126 18.02 -0.95 -3.25
N SER A 127 17.80 -1.96 -2.41
CA SER A 127 16.46 -2.42 -2.02
C SER A 127 15.62 -1.32 -1.38
N VAL A 128 14.34 -1.33 -1.73
CA VAL A 128 13.25 -0.48 -1.20
C VAL A 128 12.06 -1.39 -0.84
N GLY A 129 11.09 -0.89 -0.08
CA GLY A 129 9.99 -1.72 0.42
C GLY A 129 8.72 -0.98 0.82
N THR A 130 7.75 -1.76 1.30
CA THR A 130 6.48 -1.36 1.91
C THR A 130 6.19 -2.37 3.00
#